data_AF-A0A379DXB2-F1
#
_entry.id   AF-A0A379DXB2-F1
#
_cell.length_a   1.000
_cell.length_b   1.000
_cell.length_c   1.000
_cell.angle_alpha   90.00
_cell.angle_beta   90.00
_cell.angle_gamma   90.00
#
_symmetry.space_group_name_H-M   'P 1'
#
loop_
_entity.id
_entity.type
_entity.pdbx_description
1 polymer ?
#
loop_
_entity_poly.entity_id
_entity_poly.type
_entity_poly.pdbx_seq_one_letter_code
_entity_poly.pdbx_strand_id
1 'polypeptide(L)'
;MKKIKIGRSDILYIAQSKFKSTLEEPTGNFDYNKWVDFIESHKDYFIWYEDTEDGTYRKNNMDNVPDWAREGISYQLNKAHAYSTNKMTKNPKDIRVVFSKKNGTISIDLERKPSKTAVQILLEMAKFLNGKLFRNGNKEIESIEQVE
;
A
#
# COMPACT_ATOMS: atom_id res chain seq x y z
N MET A 1 8.59 -22.17 15.15
CA MET A 1 7.59 -21.09 15.10
C MET A 1 6.51 -21.45 14.09
N LYS A 2 5.23 -21.19 14.39
CA LYS A 2 4.14 -21.38 13.41
C LYS A 2 4.23 -20.28 12.35
N LYS A 3 4.30 -20.68 11.07
CA LYS A 3 4.34 -19.73 9.94
C LYS A 3 3.03 -18.94 9.82
N ILE A 4 3.15 -17.71 9.35
CA ILE A 4 2.07 -16.78 9.03
C ILE A 4 1.65 -17.05 7.59
N LYS A 5 0.41 -17.52 7.43
CA LYS A 5 -0.25 -17.63 6.13
C LYS A 5 -0.90 -16.30 5.79
N ILE A 6 -0.59 -15.75 4.62
CA ILE A 6 -1.22 -14.56 4.06
C ILE A 6 -2.12 -15.02 2.89
N GLY A 7 -3.41 -14.73 2.99
CA GLY A 7 -4.42 -15.03 1.98
C GLY A 7 -4.87 -13.79 1.21
N ARG A 8 -5.73 -14.00 0.21
CA ARG A 8 -6.35 -12.92 -0.58
C ARG A 8 -7.25 -12.00 0.26
N SER A 9 -7.93 -12.54 1.27
CA SER A 9 -8.87 -11.78 2.11
C SER A 9 -8.17 -11.05 3.27
N ASP A 10 -6.85 -11.18 3.39
CA ASP A 10 -6.10 -10.41 4.37
C ASP A 10 -5.78 -9.02 3.84
N ILE A 11 -5.76 -8.04 4.73
CA ILE A 11 -5.21 -6.72 4.44
C ILE A 11 -3.89 -6.61 5.19
N LEU A 12 -2.84 -6.19 4.49
CA LEU A 12 -1.58 -5.85 5.15
C LEU A 12 -1.55 -4.35 5.44
N TYR A 13 -0.88 -4.00 6.52
CA TYR A 13 -0.70 -2.62 6.93
C TYR A 13 0.75 -2.36 7.29
N ILE A 14 1.28 -1.23 6.84
CA ILE A 14 2.46 -0.65 7.45
C ILE A 14 1.97 0.40 8.44
N ALA A 15 2.37 0.25 9.70
CA ALA A 15 2.00 1.12 10.81
C ALA A 15 3.11 1.16 11.86
N GLN A 16 3.06 2.12 12.79
CA GLN A 16 4.04 2.20 13.89
C GLN A 16 3.75 1.18 15.01
N SER A 17 2.50 0.76 15.18
CA SER A 17 2.05 -0.16 16.22
C SER A 17 0.85 -0.98 15.77
N LYS A 18 0.57 -2.07 16.49
CA LYS A 18 -0.60 -2.93 16.25
C LYS A 18 -1.90 -2.20 16.60
N PHE A 19 -2.98 -2.48 15.86
CA PHE A 19 -4.32 -1.91 16.08
C PHE A 19 -5.43 -2.96 15.86
N LYS A 20 -6.63 -2.67 16.38
CA LYS A 20 -7.76 -3.64 16.42
C LYS A 20 -8.88 -3.37 15.40
N SER A 21 -8.98 -2.17 14.83
CA SER A 21 -10.08 -1.76 13.94
C SER A 21 -9.60 -0.75 12.89
N THR A 22 -10.16 -0.80 11.69
CA THR A 22 -9.97 0.23 10.65
C THR A 22 -10.86 1.46 10.86
N LEU A 23 -11.83 1.38 11.78
CA LEU A 23 -12.79 2.45 12.08
C LEU A 23 -12.21 3.47 13.07
N GLU A 24 -11.35 3.05 13.99
CA GLU A 24 -10.61 3.93 14.89
C GLU A 24 -9.18 3.42 15.16
N GLU A 25 -8.25 4.33 14.85
CA GLU A 25 -6.79 4.44 15.02
C GLU A 25 -5.84 3.54 14.24
N PRO A 26 -5.10 4.20 13.35
CA PRO A 26 -3.74 4.66 13.67
C PRO A 26 -3.54 6.18 13.59
N THR A 27 -2.74 6.74 14.51
CA THR A 27 -2.27 8.15 14.55
C THR A 27 -0.79 8.27 14.15
N GLY A 28 -0.32 7.38 13.28
CA GLY A 28 1.01 7.48 12.72
C GLY A 28 1.20 8.81 12.00
N ASN A 29 2.44 9.26 11.83
CA ASN A 29 2.76 10.41 10.99
C ASN A 29 3.89 10.01 10.03
N PHE A 30 3.63 8.98 9.21
CA PHE A 30 4.59 8.63 8.18
C PHE A 30 4.80 9.84 7.27
N ASP A 31 6.06 10.14 7.03
CA ASP A 31 6.45 11.25 6.18
C ASP A 31 6.02 10.94 4.74
N TYR A 32 5.13 11.78 4.20
CA TYR A 32 4.63 11.65 2.85
C TYR A 32 5.75 11.71 1.81
N ASN A 33 6.79 12.53 2.02
CA ASN A 33 7.92 12.60 1.10
C ASN A 33 8.73 11.31 1.15
N LYS A 34 8.95 10.71 2.33
CA LYS A 34 9.60 9.40 2.41
C LYS A 34 8.80 8.30 1.72
N TRP A 35 7.47 8.35 1.81
CA TRP A 35 6.60 7.45 1.06
C TRP A 35 6.83 7.60 -0.46
N VAL A 36 6.82 8.84 -0.96
CA VAL A 36 7.08 9.13 -2.37
C VAL A 36 8.47 8.65 -2.76
N ASP A 37 9.51 8.97 -1.99
CA ASP A 37 10.90 8.57 -2.23
C ASP A 37 11.06 7.05 -2.32
N PHE A 38 10.36 6.30 -1.47
CA PHE A 38 10.40 4.84 -1.52
C PHE A 38 9.83 4.32 -2.85
N ILE A 39 8.65 4.78 -3.26
CA ILE A 39 8.04 4.33 -4.51
C ILE A 39 8.88 4.77 -5.72
N GLU A 40 9.39 6.00 -5.72
CA GLU A 40 10.24 6.53 -6.79
C GLU A 40 11.57 5.76 -6.93
N SER A 41 12.16 5.32 -5.81
CA SER A 41 13.36 4.47 -5.81
C SER A 41 13.09 3.00 -6.17
N HIS A 42 11.82 2.57 -6.15
CA HIS A 42 11.39 1.20 -6.45
C HIS A 42 10.42 1.12 -7.64
N LYS A 43 10.56 2.02 -8.63
CA LYS A 43 9.73 2.06 -9.86
C LYS A 43 9.71 0.77 -10.68
N ASP A 44 10.74 -0.05 -10.51
CA ASP A 44 10.75 -1.38 -11.10
C ASP A 44 9.64 -2.26 -10.55
N TYR A 45 9.27 -2.08 -9.29
CA TYR A 45 8.25 -2.87 -8.57
C TYR A 45 6.91 -2.16 -8.43
N PHE A 46 6.89 -0.83 -8.53
CA PHE A 46 5.68 -0.01 -8.35
C PHE A 46 5.44 0.95 -9.51
N ILE A 47 4.16 1.22 -9.77
CA ILE A 47 3.68 2.26 -10.68
C ILE A 47 2.66 3.14 -9.94
N TRP A 48 2.76 4.46 -10.07
CA TRP A 48 1.77 5.36 -9.50
C TRP A 48 0.40 5.20 -10.16
N TYR A 49 -0.69 5.36 -9.40
CA TYR A 49 -2.04 5.31 -9.96
C TYR A 49 -2.22 6.29 -11.11
N GLU A 50 -1.75 7.54 -10.95
CA GLU A 50 -1.86 8.59 -11.96
C GLU A 50 -1.10 8.29 -13.26
N ASP A 51 -0.09 7.41 -13.21
CA ASP A 51 0.69 6.98 -14.39
C ASP A 51 0.07 5.75 -15.07
N THR A 52 -1.02 5.20 -14.54
CA THR A 52 -1.78 4.14 -15.22
C THR A 52 -2.76 4.73 -16.23
N GLU A 53 -3.20 3.92 -17.20
CA GLU A 53 -4.24 4.33 -18.18
C GLU A 53 -5.50 4.89 -17.51
N ASP A 54 -6.00 4.22 -16.45
CA ASP A 54 -7.17 4.70 -15.70
C ASP A 54 -6.88 6.01 -14.96
N GLY A 55 -5.74 6.13 -14.28
CA GLY A 55 -5.36 7.36 -13.59
C GLY A 55 -5.19 8.54 -14.55
N THR A 56 -4.53 8.33 -15.69
CA THR A 56 -4.40 9.33 -16.76
C THR A 56 -5.77 9.74 -17.30
N TYR A 57 -6.65 8.78 -17.55
CA TYR A 57 -8.04 9.05 -17.96
C TYR A 57 -8.77 9.91 -16.93
N ARG A 58 -8.71 9.56 -15.63
CA ARG A 58 -9.36 10.34 -14.55
C ARG A 58 -8.81 11.75 -14.44
N LYS A 59 -7.49 11.91 -14.53
CA LYS A 59 -6.80 13.20 -14.47
C LYS A 59 -7.28 14.14 -15.58
N ASN A 60 -7.41 13.63 -16.80
CA ASN A 60 -7.84 14.40 -17.97
C ASN A 60 -9.35 14.69 -17.98
N ASN A 61 -10.14 14.07 -17.11
CA ASN A 61 -11.60 14.20 -17.09
C ASN A 61 -12.13 14.75 -15.74
N MET A 62 -11.28 15.38 -14.94
CA MET A 62 -11.65 15.84 -13.59
C MET A 62 -12.81 16.86 -13.58
N ASP A 63 -12.93 17.67 -14.63
CA ASP A 63 -14.03 18.64 -14.78
C ASP A 63 -15.39 17.97 -14.93
N ASN A 64 -15.43 16.73 -15.41
CA ASN A 64 -16.65 15.93 -15.58
C ASN A 64 -17.01 15.10 -14.34
N VAL A 65 -16.16 15.13 -13.29
CA VAL A 65 -16.39 14.39 -12.05
C VAL A 65 -17.37 15.17 -11.16
N PRO A 66 -18.46 14.53 -10.68
CA PRO A 66 -19.36 15.14 -9.71
C PRO A 66 -18.62 15.61 -8.45
N ASP A 67 -19.01 16.76 -7.89
CA ASP A 67 -18.31 17.39 -6.76
C ASP A 67 -18.11 16.43 -5.57
N TRP A 68 -19.12 15.60 -5.26
CA TRP A 68 -19.08 14.63 -4.17
C TRP A 68 -17.96 13.58 -4.33
N ALA A 69 -17.52 13.30 -5.56
CA ALA A 69 -16.46 12.33 -5.87
C ALA A 69 -15.09 12.99 -6.12
N ARG A 70 -15.05 14.30 -6.38
CA ARG A 70 -13.85 15.00 -6.84
C ARG A 70 -12.70 14.94 -5.83
N GLU A 71 -13.00 15.10 -4.54
CA GLU A 71 -11.99 15.00 -3.48
C GLU A 71 -11.35 13.61 -3.43
N GLY A 72 -12.17 12.55 -3.47
CA GLY A 72 -11.70 11.17 -3.44
C GLY A 72 -10.84 10.78 -4.65
N ILE A 73 -11.16 11.29 -5.84
CA ILE A 73 -10.34 11.05 -7.04
C ILE A 73 -9.06 11.88 -6.99
N SER A 74 -9.13 13.15 -6.56
CA SER A 74 -7.95 14.03 -6.43
C SER A 74 -6.92 13.46 -5.45
N TYR A 75 -7.39 12.87 -4.34
CA TYR A 75 -6.55 12.16 -3.40
C TYR A 75 -5.80 11.00 -4.06
N GLN A 76 -6.49 10.16 -4.84
CA GLN A 76 -5.88 9.03 -5.55
C GLN A 76 -4.82 9.47 -6.56
N LEU A 77 -5.04 10.60 -7.23
CA LEU A 77 -4.16 11.19 -8.25
C LEU A 77 -3.03 12.06 -7.68
N ASN A 78 -2.83 12.06 -6.36
CA ASN A 78 -1.76 12.84 -5.71
C ASN A 78 -0.75 11.91 -5.03
N LYS A 79 -0.18 10.97 -5.81
CA LYS A 79 0.76 9.93 -5.35
C LYS A 79 0.35 9.22 -4.05
N ALA A 80 -0.94 9.14 -3.74
CA ALA A 80 -1.41 8.41 -2.56
C ALA A 80 -1.50 6.91 -2.85
N HIS A 81 -1.67 6.52 -4.11
CA HIS A 81 -1.91 5.15 -4.55
C HIS A 81 -0.81 4.70 -5.51
N ALA A 82 -0.21 3.54 -5.25
CA ALA A 82 0.64 2.84 -6.20
C ALA A 82 0.23 1.38 -6.34
N TYR A 83 0.48 0.80 -7.51
CA TYR A 83 0.24 -0.61 -7.81
C TYR A 83 1.54 -1.36 -8.01
N SER A 84 1.51 -2.67 -7.78
CA SER A 84 2.60 -3.54 -8.21
C SER A 84 2.72 -3.62 -9.74
N THR A 85 3.95 -3.82 -10.19
CA THR A 85 4.30 -4.19 -11.56
C THR A 85 4.51 -5.70 -11.69
N ASN A 86 4.78 -6.15 -12.92
CA ASN A 86 5.10 -7.55 -13.23
C ASN A 86 6.42 -8.04 -12.62
N LYS A 87 7.31 -7.14 -12.17
CA LYS A 87 8.53 -7.54 -11.44
C LYS A 87 8.22 -7.99 -10.00
N MET A 88 7.11 -7.51 -9.43
CA MET A 88 6.70 -7.83 -8.06
C MET A 88 5.63 -8.94 -8.00
N THR A 89 4.67 -8.89 -8.92
CA THR A 89 3.51 -9.80 -8.96
C THR A 89 3.28 -10.35 -10.37
N LYS A 90 2.48 -11.42 -10.50
CA LYS A 90 2.21 -12.02 -11.81
C LYS A 90 1.42 -11.07 -12.73
N ASN A 91 0.42 -10.39 -12.17
CA ASN A 91 -0.32 -9.36 -12.89
C ASN A 91 -0.03 -8.00 -12.23
N PRO A 92 0.04 -6.91 -13.01
CA PRO A 92 0.08 -5.58 -12.43
C PRO A 92 -1.21 -5.34 -11.64
N LYS A 93 -1.15 -4.52 -10.60
CA LYS A 93 -2.30 -4.21 -9.72
C LYS A 93 -2.79 -5.36 -8.84
N ASP A 94 -2.11 -6.52 -8.83
CA ASP A 94 -2.39 -7.59 -7.85
C ASP A 94 -2.17 -7.11 -6.40
N ILE A 95 -1.28 -6.13 -6.22
CA ILE A 95 -1.09 -5.41 -4.97
C ILE A 95 -1.34 -3.94 -5.22
N ARG A 96 -2.14 -3.33 -4.36
CA ARG A 96 -2.32 -1.87 -4.28
C ARG A 96 -1.83 -1.40 -2.92
N VAL A 97 -0.93 -0.43 -2.92
CA VAL A 97 -0.41 0.22 -1.71
C VAL A 97 -0.97 1.64 -1.64
N VAL A 98 -1.55 2.01 -0.50
CA VAL A 98 -2.28 3.27 -0.33
C VAL A 98 -1.79 3.99 0.93
N PHE A 99 -1.22 5.17 0.76
CA PHE A 99 -0.79 6.04 1.84
C PHE A 99 -1.98 6.87 2.37
N SER A 100 -2.46 6.56 3.57
CA SER A 100 -3.50 7.33 4.24
C SER A 100 -2.93 8.49 5.05
N LYS A 101 -3.13 9.73 4.58
CA LYS A 101 -2.78 10.95 5.33
C LYS A 101 -3.54 11.06 6.64
N LYS A 102 -4.82 10.67 6.65
CA LYS A 102 -5.71 10.78 7.82
C LYS A 102 -5.23 9.89 8.96
N ASN A 103 -4.74 8.70 8.62
CA ASN A 103 -4.42 7.63 9.57
C ASN A 103 -2.91 7.37 9.70
N GLY A 104 -2.08 8.13 8.98
CA GLY A 104 -0.63 7.95 8.84
C GLY A 104 -0.18 6.50 8.73
N THR A 105 -0.81 5.76 7.82
CA THR A 105 -0.55 4.35 7.56
C THR A 105 -0.52 4.07 6.09
N ILE A 106 0.05 2.92 5.73
CA ILE A 106 -0.08 2.38 4.39
C ILE A 106 -0.94 1.12 4.47
N SER A 107 -2.10 1.15 3.83
CA SER A 107 -2.89 -0.05 3.60
C SER A 107 -2.46 -0.74 2.31
N ILE A 108 -2.43 -2.05 2.34
CA ILE A 108 -1.97 -2.88 1.24
C ILE A 108 -3.06 -3.89 0.93
N ASP A 109 -3.74 -3.66 -0.19
CA ASP A 109 -4.78 -4.54 -0.69
C ASP A 109 -4.18 -5.62 -1.57
N LEU A 110 -4.68 -6.84 -1.43
CA LEU A 110 -4.17 -8.03 -2.09
C LEU A 110 -5.27 -8.69 -2.92
N GLU A 111 -5.11 -8.74 -4.25
CA GLU A 111 -6.02 -9.51 -5.11
C GLU A 111 -5.69 -11.01 -5.13
N ARG A 112 -4.54 -11.40 -4.57
CA ARG A 112 -4.11 -12.79 -4.42
C ARG A 112 -3.08 -12.93 -3.31
N LYS A 113 -2.72 -14.18 -2.98
CA LYS A 113 -1.59 -14.45 -2.08
C LYS A 113 -0.31 -13.77 -2.61
N PRO A 114 0.37 -12.93 -1.81
CA PRO A 114 1.60 -12.27 -2.25
C PRO A 114 2.74 -13.28 -2.36
N SER A 115 3.65 -13.04 -3.30
CA SER A 115 4.91 -13.80 -3.40
C SER A 115 5.83 -13.46 -2.23
N LYS A 116 6.85 -14.30 -1.97
CA LYS A 116 7.85 -13.97 -0.96
C LYS A 116 8.62 -12.69 -1.30
N THR A 117 8.95 -12.49 -2.57
CA THR A 117 9.56 -11.24 -3.07
C THR A 117 8.69 -10.03 -2.78
N ALA A 118 7.38 -10.11 -3.01
CA ALA A 118 6.46 -9.03 -2.70
C ALA A 118 6.46 -8.70 -1.20
N VAL A 119 6.39 -9.70 -0.33
CA VAL A 119 6.44 -9.47 1.13
C VAL A 119 7.79 -8.89 1.56
N GLN A 120 8.90 -9.34 0.97
CA GLN A 120 10.23 -8.80 1.25
C GLN A 120 10.31 -7.30 0.93
N ILE A 121 9.82 -6.87 -0.23
CA ILE A 121 9.77 -5.44 -0.61
C ILE A 121 8.87 -4.64 0.32
N LEU A 122 7.73 -5.21 0.76
CA LEU A 122 6.84 -4.55 1.72
C LEU A 122 7.47 -4.42 3.12
N LEU A 123 8.30 -5.39 3.53
CA LEU A 123 9.09 -5.30 4.76
C LEU A 123 10.16 -4.20 4.66
N GLU A 124 10.83 -4.08 3.51
CA GLU A 124 11.79 -3.01 3.23
C GLU A 124 11.12 -1.64 3.27
N MET A 125 9.94 -1.50 2.66
CA MET A 125 9.11 -0.30 2.74
C MET A 125 8.79 0.05 4.19
N ALA A 126 8.33 -0.94 4.98
CA ALA A 126 8.02 -0.72 6.39
C ALA A 126 9.24 -0.19 7.15
N LYS A 127 10.40 -0.81 6.96
CA LYS A 127 11.65 -0.39 7.60
C LYS A 127 12.07 1.02 7.17
N PHE A 128 12.01 1.34 5.88
CA PHE A 128 12.38 2.66 5.34
C PHE A 128 11.54 3.79 5.95
N LEU A 129 10.27 3.51 6.21
CA LEU A 129 9.32 4.47 6.80
C LEU A 129 9.35 4.49 8.33
N ASN A 130 10.27 3.78 8.97
CA ASN A 130 10.29 3.57 10.43
C ASN A 130 8.97 2.97 10.97
N GLY A 131 8.39 2.05 10.21
CA GLY A 131 7.17 1.31 10.53
C GLY A 131 7.41 -0.19 10.67
N LYS A 132 6.31 -0.91 10.85
CA LYS A 132 6.22 -2.36 10.98
C LYS A 132 5.12 -2.88 10.06
N LEU A 133 5.32 -4.08 9.49
CA LEU A 133 4.33 -4.73 8.65
C LEU A 133 3.41 -5.61 9.51
N PHE A 134 2.09 -5.41 9.39
CA PHE A 134 1.07 -6.15 10.12
C PHE A 134 0.11 -6.82 9.16
N ARG A 135 -0.22 -8.08 9.44
CA ARG A 135 -1.40 -8.74 8.88
C ARG A 135 -2.62 -8.36 9.71
N ASN A 136 -3.66 -7.86 9.04
CA ASN A 136 -4.94 -7.45 9.63
C ASN A 136 -4.77 -6.52 10.85
N GLY A 137 -3.74 -5.67 10.82
CA GLY A 137 -3.43 -4.69 11.85
C GLY A 137 -2.86 -5.24 13.17
N ASN A 138 -2.90 -6.55 13.42
CA ASN A 138 -2.61 -7.10 14.75
C ASN A 138 -1.46 -8.11 14.82
N LYS A 139 -1.11 -8.74 13.69
CA LYS A 139 -0.06 -9.76 13.63
C LYS A 139 1.15 -9.22 12.89
N GLU A 140 2.18 -8.83 13.64
CA GLU A 140 3.45 -8.35 13.08
C GLU A 140 4.11 -9.45 12.25
N ILE A 141 4.64 -9.05 11.09
CA ILE A 141 5.51 -9.84 10.22
C ILE A 141 6.87 -9.13 10.27
N GLU A 142 7.84 -9.77 10.90
CA GLU A 142 9.17 -9.18 11.12
C GLU A 142 10.18 -9.62 10.06
N SER A 143 9.95 -10.80 9.45
CA SER A 143 10.86 -11.37 8.48
C SER A 143 10.15 -12.34 7.52
N ILE A 144 10.79 -12.62 6.39
CA ILE A 144 10.21 -13.47 5.35
C ILE A 144 10.15 -14.95 5.76
N GLU A 145 11.01 -15.39 6.68
CA GLU A 145 11.03 -16.75 7.23
C GLU A 145 9.75 -17.07 8.02
N GLN A 146 9.08 -16.02 8.52
CA GLN A 146 7.80 -16.16 9.20
C GLN A 146 6.67 -16.48 8.23
N VAL A 147 6.82 -16.30 6.91
CA VAL A 147 5.75 -16.45 5.91
C VAL A 147 5.76 -17.84 5.28
N GLU A 148 4.56 -18.43 5.15
CA GLU A 148 4.32 -19.74 4.52
C GLU A 148 4.49 -19.74 3.01
#